data_AF-A0A1V6E5I2-F1
#
_entry.id   AF-A0A1V6E5I2-F1
#
_cell.length_a   1.000
_cell.length_b   1.000
_cell.length_c   1.000
_cell.angle_alpha   90.00
_cell.angle_beta   90.00
_cell.angle_gamma   90.00
#
_symmetry.space_group_name_H-M   'P 1'
#
loop_
_entity.id
_entity.type
_entity.pdbx_description
1 polymer ?
#
loop_
_entity_poly.entity_id
_entity_poly.type
_entity_poly.pdbx_seq_one_letter_code
_entity_poly.pdbx_strand_id
1 'polypeptide(L)'
;MQNAIKEGYAISVEGSGSREMRTGKLAMFINGSWSIPSLKEANVNFGLAKMPSAEKGKKSISVISVSGIAMYNKSKNKDAAWRFMKFWVSPEANIMRLDHELPVLHSVVEKEKLTTDPMKALFYEMLEQSEGYVSTSYKVKDWATLSDTISQSLQQIFNPSILASPAKVLEGLK
;
A
#
# COMPACT_ATOMS: atom_id res chain seq x y z
N MET A 1 14.43 12.32 -1.45
CA MET A 1 14.58 10.92 -1.92
C MET A 1 15.72 10.76 -2.94
N GLN A 2 15.77 11.51 -4.05
CA GLN A 2 16.86 11.37 -5.04
C GLN A 2 18.26 11.60 -4.42
N ASN A 3 18.40 12.60 -3.54
CA ASN A 3 19.67 12.84 -2.84
C ASN A 3 20.08 11.63 -1.97
N ALA A 4 19.13 10.98 -1.30
CA ALA A 4 19.42 9.78 -0.52
C ALA A 4 19.95 8.63 -1.40
N ILE A 5 19.51 8.52 -2.66
CA ILE A 5 20.09 7.57 -3.63
C ILE A 5 21.51 7.99 -4.02
N LYS A 6 21.72 9.28 -4.34
CA LYS A 6 23.03 9.83 -4.70
C LYS A 6 24.08 9.69 -3.59
N GLU A 7 23.64 9.84 -2.35
CA GLU A 7 24.45 9.76 -1.13
C GLU A 7 24.60 8.31 -0.62
N GLY A 8 23.95 7.33 -1.26
CA GLY A 8 24.04 5.91 -0.89
C GLY A 8 23.20 5.50 0.33
N TYR A 9 22.35 6.38 0.85
CA TYR A 9 21.42 6.09 1.94
C TYR A 9 20.16 5.32 1.50
N ALA A 10 19.84 5.33 0.21
CA ALA A 10 18.71 4.61 -0.37
C ALA A 10 19.13 3.86 -1.64
N ILE A 11 18.47 2.74 -1.91
CA ILE A 11 18.66 1.95 -3.14
C ILE A 11 17.40 2.01 -4.00
N SER A 12 17.59 2.02 -5.32
CA SER A 12 16.48 1.79 -6.25
C SER A 12 16.21 0.30 -6.35
N VAL A 13 14.95 -0.11 -6.25
CA VAL A 13 14.52 -1.51 -6.29
C VAL A 13 13.45 -1.67 -7.37
N GLU A 14 13.51 -2.76 -8.14
CA GLU A 14 12.54 -3.04 -9.20
C GLU A 14 11.22 -3.66 -8.65
N GLY A 15 11.08 -3.79 -7.32
CA GLY A 15 9.94 -4.41 -6.67
C GLY A 15 9.54 -3.73 -5.36
N SER A 16 8.99 -4.51 -4.42
CA SER A 16 8.35 -3.98 -3.21
C SER A 16 9.29 -3.76 -2.01
N GLY A 17 10.61 -3.88 -2.20
CA GLY A 17 11.63 -3.80 -1.13
C GLY A 17 11.70 -5.03 -0.21
N SER A 18 10.65 -5.86 -0.19
CA SER A 18 10.59 -7.06 0.67
C SER A 18 11.68 -8.07 0.34
N ARG A 19 12.00 -8.27 -0.95
CA ARG A 19 13.08 -9.15 -1.38
C ARG A 19 14.43 -8.68 -0.84
N GLU A 20 14.71 -7.40 -0.99
CA GLU A 20 15.98 -6.79 -0.59
C GLU A 20 16.17 -6.89 0.93
N MET A 21 15.11 -6.65 1.71
CA MET A 21 15.13 -6.86 3.16
C MET A 21 15.40 -8.32 3.54
N ARG A 22 14.74 -9.30 2.90
CA ARG A 22 15.01 -10.73 3.14
C ARG A 22 16.45 -11.13 2.82
N THR A 23 17.08 -10.45 1.86
CA THR A 23 18.50 -10.68 1.52
C THR A 23 19.48 -9.88 2.38
N GLY A 24 19.01 -9.13 3.39
CA GLY A 24 19.84 -8.31 4.27
C GLY A 24 20.38 -7.03 3.63
N LYS A 25 19.88 -6.64 2.45
CA LYS A 25 20.33 -5.46 1.70
C LYS A 25 19.59 -4.17 2.08
N LEU A 26 18.51 -4.27 2.84
CA LEU A 26 17.63 -3.16 3.17
C LEU A 26 17.22 -3.19 4.65
N ALA A 27 17.47 -2.10 5.36
CA ALA A 27 17.12 -1.97 6.78
C ALA A 27 15.68 -1.50 7.01
N MET A 28 15.13 -0.69 6.10
CA MET A 28 13.78 -0.12 6.20
C MET A 28 13.14 -0.02 4.81
N PHE A 29 11.84 -0.25 4.72
CA PHE A 29 11.05 -0.05 3.50
C PHE A 29 9.61 0.28 3.86
N ILE A 30 8.91 1.00 2.99
CA ILE A 30 7.49 1.36 3.17
C ILE A 30 6.65 0.36 2.40
N ASN A 31 5.75 -0.35 3.08
CA ASN A 31 4.87 -1.32 2.45
C ASN A 31 3.61 -1.58 3.29
N GLY A 32 2.63 -2.28 2.71
CA GLY A 32 1.44 -2.75 3.41
C GLY A 32 1.65 -4.09 4.13
N SER A 33 0.60 -4.55 4.79
CA SER A 33 0.60 -5.77 5.61
C SER A 33 0.93 -7.05 4.83
N TRP A 34 0.67 -7.07 3.52
CA TRP A 34 0.91 -8.23 2.64
C TRP A 34 2.37 -8.70 2.58
N SER A 35 3.34 -7.87 2.99
CA SER A 35 4.75 -8.29 3.03
C SER A 35 5.10 -9.13 4.26
N ILE A 36 4.31 -9.03 5.34
CA ILE A 36 4.59 -9.64 6.65
C ILE A 36 4.75 -11.16 6.57
N PRO A 37 3.86 -11.93 5.89
CA PRO A 37 4.02 -13.38 5.81
C PRO A 37 5.38 -13.79 5.24
N SER A 38 5.81 -13.15 4.13
CA SER A 38 7.10 -13.47 3.50
C SER A 38 8.32 -13.14 4.38
N LEU A 39 8.23 -12.11 5.23
CA LEU A 39 9.30 -11.75 6.16
C LEU A 39 9.38 -12.76 7.31
N LYS A 40 8.23 -13.22 7.81
CA LYS A 40 8.13 -14.26 8.83
C LYS A 40 8.66 -15.60 8.33
N GLU A 41 8.24 -16.03 7.13
CA GLU A 41 8.70 -17.28 6.50
C GLU A 41 10.22 -17.30 6.31
N ALA A 42 10.82 -16.15 6.00
CA ALA A 42 12.27 -16.01 5.86
C ALA A 42 13.01 -15.74 7.19
N ASN A 43 12.32 -15.81 8.34
CA ASN A 43 12.88 -15.54 9.66
C ASN A 43 13.64 -14.21 9.77
N VAL A 44 13.15 -13.17 9.08
CA VAL A 44 13.72 -11.82 9.19
C VAL A 44 13.38 -11.27 10.57
N ASN A 45 14.34 -10.67 11.26
CA ASN A 45 14.07 -9.86 12.44
C ASN A 45 13.61 -8.46 12.00
N PHE A 46 12.30 -8.20 12.05
CA PHE A 46 11.72 -6.94 11.62
C PHE A 46 10.77 -6.37 12.67
N GLY A 47 10.57 -5.05 12.59
CA GLY A 47 9.55 -4.32 13.34
C GLY A 47 8.66 -3.50 12.41
N LEU A 48 7.53 -3.05 12.93
CA LEU A 48 6.64 -2.13 12.24
C LEU A 48 6.72 -0.76 12.93
N ALA A 49 6.74 0.31 12.14
CA ALA A 49 6.75 1.68 12.63
C ALA A 49 5.89 2.57 11.73
N LYS A 50 5.34 3.66 12.30
CA LYS A 50 4.59 4.64 11.52
C LYS A 50 5.47 5.20 10.41
N MET A 51 4.85 5.48 9.27
CA MET A 51 5.55 6.17 8.19
C MET A 51 6.05 7.54 8.68
N PRO A 52 7.31 7.92 8.44
CA PRO A 52 7.81 9.22 8.82
C PRO A 52 7.08 10.32 8.04
N SER A 53 6.91 11.49 8.67
CA SER A 53 6.40 12.67 7.96
C SER A 53 7.48 13.29 7.09
N ALA A 54 7.08 13.74 5.89
CA ALA A 54 7.95 14.51 5.01
C ALA A 54 8.22 15.93 5.54
N GLU A 55 7.31 16.46 6.37
CA GLU A 55 7.42 17.78 6.96
C GLU A 55 7.42 17.70 8.49
N LYS A 56 8.37 18.40 9.12
CA LYS A 56 8.50 18.43 10.57
C LYS A 56 7.21 18.95 11.21
N GLY A 57 6.68 18.21 12.18
CA GLY A 57 5.45 18.57 12.90
C GLY A 57 4.15 18.24 12.18
N LYS A 58 4.19 17.73 10.93
CA LYS A 58 3.00 17.21 10.25
C LYS A 58 2.86 15.70 10.44
N LYS A 59 1.63 15.21 10.32
CA LYS A 59 1.34 13.76 10.24
C LYS A 59 1.66 13.25 8.83
N SER A 60 2.13 12.02 8.73
CA SER A 60 2.32 11.37 7.42
C SER A 60 0.97 10.89 6.87
N ILE A 61 0.79 10.95 5.56
CA ILE A 61 -0.46 10.48 4.92
C ILE A 61 -0.12 9.28 4.06
N SER A 62 -0.82 8.17 4.29
CA SER A 62 -0.67 6.96 3.50
C SER A 62 -1.66 6.91 2.34
N VAL A 63 -1.29 6.20 1.28
CA VAL A 63 -2.25 5.86 0.23
C VAL A 63 -3.18 4.78 0.77
N ILE A 64 -4.46 5.11 0.90
CA ILE A 64 -5.49 4.14 1.25
C ILE A 64 -5.90 3.41 -0.04
N SER A 65 -5.68 2.10 -0.06
CA SER A 65 -6.18 1.21 -1.11
C SER A 65 -7.30 0.35 -0.55
N VAL A 66 -8.40 0.25 -1.30
CA VAL A 66 -9.57 -0.56 -0.92
C VAL A 66 -9.75 -1.66 -1.95
N SER A 67 -9.81 -2.91 -1.49
CA SER A 67 -10.14 -4.07 -2.31
C SER A 67 -11.65 -4.26 -2.32
N GLY A 68 -12.28 -3.94 -3.46
CA GLY A 68 -13.71 -4.14 -3.69
C GLY A 68 -13.97 -5.34 -4.60
N ILE A 69 -15.17 -5.92 -4.49
CA ILE A 69 -15.70 -6.88 -5.45
C ILE A 69 -16.82 -6.21 -6.26
N ALA A 70 -16.89 -6.52 -7.55
CA ALA A 70 -17.90 -5.96 -8.45
C ALA A 70 -18.57 -7.07 -9.27
N MET A 71 -19.84 -6.89 -9.59
CA MET A 71 -20.58 -7.78 -10.49
C MET A 71 -20.43 -7.29 -11.94
N TYR A 72 -20.03 -8.19 -12.84
CA TYR A 72 -20.04 -7.89 -14.26
C TYR A 72 -21.46 -7.61 -14.76
N ASN A 73 -21.65 -6.47 -15.44
CA ASN A 73 -22.98 -5.99 -15.84
C ASN A 73 -23.74 -6.95 -16.78
N LYS A 74 -23.02 -7.68 -17.63
CA LYS A 74 -23.56 -8.69 -18.57
C LYS A 74 -23.46 -10.13 -18.03
N SER A 75 -23.23 -10.31 -16.72
CA SER A 75 -23.27 -11.65 -16.11
C SER A 75 -24.63 -12.30 -16.37
N LYS A 76 -24.60 -13.56 -16.82
CA LYS A 76 -25.80 -14.40 -16.96
C LYS A 76 -26.28 -14.98 -15.63
N ASN A 77 -25.45 -14.90 -14.58
CA ASN A 77 -25.68 -15.52 -13.27
C ASN A 77 -25.73 -14.45 -12.16
N LYS A 78 -26.55 -13.41 -12.32
CA LYS A 78 -26.58 -12.25 -11.39
C LYS A 78 -26.97 -12.64 -9.98
N ASP A 79 -27.93 -13.55 -9.81
CA ASP A 79 -28.39 -13.98 -8.48
C ASP A 79 -27.29 -14.76 -7.73
N ALA A 80 -26.59 -15.66 -8.42
CA ALA A 80 -25.47 -16.40 -7.85
C ALA A 80 -24.31 -15.45 -7.49
N ALA A 81 -23.98 -14.51 -8.39
CA ALA A 81 -22.98 -13.50 -8.13
C ALA A 81 -23.36 -12.63 -6.91
N TRP A 82 -24.62 -12.22 -6.78
CA TRP A 82 -25.09 -11.44 -5.64
C TRP A 82 -25.01 -12.21 -4.32
N ARG A 83 -25.40 -13.49 -4.32
CA ARG A 83 -25.26 -14.36 -3.15
C ARG A 83 -23.80 -14.50 -2.74
N PHE A 84 -22.90 -14.71 -3.69
CA PHE A 84 -21.46 -14.77 -3.43
C PHE A 84 -20.94 -13.44 -2.87
N MET A 85 -21.31 -12.30 -3.45
CA MET A 85 -20.86 -10.99 -2.97
C MET A 85 -21.28 -10.75 -1.52
N LYS A 86 -22.52 -11.07 -1.15
CA LYS A 86 -23.01 -10.97 0.23
C LYS A 86 -22.23 -11.87 1.19
N PHE A 87 -21.94 -13.10 0.77
CA PHE A 87 -21.10 -14.00 1.55
C PHE A 87 -19.69 -13.44 1.71
N TRP A 88 -19.05 -12.98 0.63
CA TRP A 88 -17.67 -12.47 0.65
C TRP A 88 -17.45 -11.29 1.59
N VAL A 89 -18.44 -10.39 1.70
CA VAL A 89 -18.41 -9.23 2.61
C VAL A 89 -18.97 -9.53 4.00
N SER A 90 -19.40 -10.77 4.27
CA SER A 90 -19.93 -11.16 5.58
C SER A 90 -18.83 -11.18 6.66
N PRO A 91 -19.19 -11.08 7.96
CA PRO A 91 -18.23 -11.26 9.04
C PRO A 91 -17.46 -12.58 8.95
N GLU A 92 -18.15 -13.68 8.63
CA GLU A 92 -17.55 -15.01 8.50
C GLU A 92 -16.44 -15.03 7.44
N ALA A 93 -16.73 -14.54 6.23
CA ALA A 93 -15.75 -14.50 5.15
C ALA A 93 -14.60 -13.51 5.38
N ASN A 94 -14.82 -12.43 6.15
CA ASN A 94 -13.74 -11.55 6.58
C ASN A 94 -12.82 -12.24 7.60
N ILE A 95 -13.40 -12.95 8.58
CA ILE A 95 -12.63 -13.69 9.60
C ILE A 95 -11.75 -14.77 8.95
N MET A 96 -12.25 -15.47 7.94
CA MET A 96 -11.48 -16.49 7.20
C MET A 96 -10.25 -15.92 6.46
N ARG A 97 -10.15 -14.60 6.30
CA ARG A 97 -9.10 -13.94 5.49
C ARG A 97 -8.18 -13.03 6.31
N LEU A 98 -8.25 -13.06 7.64
CA LEU A 98 -7.48 -12.17 8.54
C LEU A 98 -5.96 -12.30 8.42
N ASP A 99 -5.48 -13.46 7.95
CA ASP A 99 -4.04 -13.69 7.71
C ASP A 99 -3.55 -13.09 6.39
N HIS A 100 -4.47 -12.69 5.51
CA HIS A 100 -4.18 -12.19 4.17
C HIS A 100 -4.58 -10.73 3.99
N GLU A 101 -5.62 -10.27 4.69
CA GLU A 101 -6.20 -8.96 4.52
C GLU A 101 -6.50 -8.28 5.86
N LEU A 102 -6.53 -6.95 5.84
CA LEU A 102 -7.02 -6.13 6.94
C LEU A 102 -8.50 -5.82 6.68
N PRO A 103 -9.44 -6.39 7.45
CA PRO A 103 -10.85 -6.11 7.24
C PRO A 103 -11.16 -4.66 7.65
N VAL A 104 -12.07 -4.05 6.91
CA VAL A 104 -12.64 -2.71 7.22
C VAL A 104 -14.01 -2.81 7.89
N LEU A 105 -14.54 -4.02 8.06
CA LEU A 105 -15.82 -4.25 8.71
C LEU A 105 -15.66 -4.09 10.23
N HIS A 106 -16.18 -2.99 10.79
CA HIS A 106 -16.02 -2.63 12.20
C HIS A 106 -16.34 -3.79 13.17
N SER A 107 -17.42 -4.53 12.94
CA SER A 107 -17.80 -5.66 13.80
C SER A 107 -16.75 -6.77 13.87
N VAL A 108 -16.00 -7.00 12.78
CA VAL A 108 -14.88 -7.96 12.75
C VAL A 108 -13.66 -7.36 13.44
N VAL A 109 -13.35 -6.10 13.17
CA VAL A 109 -12.23 -5.38 13.80
C VAL A 109 -12.33 -5.40 15.32
N GLU A 110 -13.52 -5.12 15.85
CA GLU A 110 -13.82 -5.12 17.28
C GLU A 110 -13.77 -6.53 17.88
N LYS A 111 -14.49 -7.49 17.26
CA LYS A 111 -14.56 -8.88 17.75
C LYS A 111 -13.18 -9.53 17.83
N GLU A 112 -12.37 -9.36 16.78
CA GLU A 112 -11.05 -9.97 16.65
C GLU A 112 -9.95 -9.09 17.26
N LYS A 113 -10.32 -7.95 17.87
CA LYS A 113 -9.43 -7.03 18.60
C LYS A 113 -8.23 -6.55 17.78
N LEU A 114 -8.44 -6.32 16.48
CA LEU A 114 -7.35 -6.06 15.52
C LEU A 114 -6.63 -4.72 15.75
N THR A 115 -7.28 -3.77 16.43
CA THR A 115 -6.67 -2.49 16.84
C THR A 115 -5.71 -2.61 18.02
N THR A 116 -5.65 -3.78 18.66
CA THR A 116 -4.70 -4.10 19.74
C THR A 116 -3.72 -5.22 19.36
N ASP A 117 -3.88 -5.80 18.16
CA ASP A 117 -2.95 -6.79 17.62
C ASP A 117 -1.60 -6.10 17.31
N PRO A 118 -0.47 -6.55 17.87
CA PRO A 118 0.84 -5.92 17.68
C PRO A 118 1.28 -5.78 16.21
N MET A 119 0.77 -6.62 15.32
CA MET A 119 1.09 -6.66 13.90
C MET A 119 0.05 -5.96 13.02
N LYS A 120 -1.13 -5.61 13.55
CA LYS A 120 -2.22 -4.97 12.78
C LYS A 120 -2.59 -3.58 13.27
N ALA A 121 -2.47 -3.29 14.57
CA ALA A 121 -2.87 -2.04 15.20
C ALA A 121 -2.30 -0.81 14.49
N LEU A 122 -1.01 -0.87 14.14
CA LEU A 122 -0.31 0.22 13.45
C LEU A 122 -0.94 0.57 12.09
N PHE A 123 -1.45 -0.42 11.35
CA PHE A 123 -2.09 -0.17 10.06
C PHE A 123 -3.44 0.53 10.24
N TYR A 124 -4.22 0.19 11.27
CA TYR A 124 -5.45 0.90 11.60
C TYR A 124 -5.16 2.33 12.05
N GLU A 125 -4.11 2.55 12.84
CA GLU A 125 -3.70 3.89 13.24
C GLU A 125 -3.27 4.75 12.04
N MET A 126 -2.52 4.17 11.09
CA MET A 126 -2.16 4.84 9.84
C MET A 126 -3.37 5.11 8.94
N LEU A 127 -4.37 4.21 8.94
CA LEU A 127 -5.63 4.37 8.23
C LEU A 127 -6.43 5.57 8.79
N GLU A 128 -6.62 5.63 10.11
CA GLU A 128 -7.28 6.75 10.80
C GLU A 128 -6.53 8.07 10.59
N GLN A 129 -5.19 8.05 10.66
CA GLN A 129 -4.37 9.23 10.39
C GLN A 129 -4.53 9.76 8.95
N SER A 130 -4.91 8.89 8.02
CA SER A 130 -5.13 9.23 6.60
C SER A 130 -6.61 9.54 6.30
N GLU A 131 -7.45 9.69 7.33
CA GLU A 131 -8.86 10.07 7.18
C GLU A 131 -9.01 11.37 6.37
N GLY A 132 -10.07 11.44 5.56
CA GLY A 132 -10.36 12.58 4.67
C GLY A 132 -9.56 12.55 3.37
N TYR A 133 -8.58 11.67 3.22
CA TYR A 133 -7.88 11.45 1.95
C TYR A 133 -8.51 10.30 1.17
N VAL A 134 -8.78 10.56 -0.11
CA VAL A 134 -9.24 9.56 -1.07
C VAL A 134 -8.15 9.38 -2.13
N SER A 135 -7.86 8.13 -2.50
CA SER A 135 -6.88 7.81 -3.54
C SER A 135 -7.21 8.57 -4.84
N THR A 136 -6.17 9.14 -5.46
CA THR A 136 -6.29 9.89 -6.72
C THR A 136 -6.92 9.06 -7.84
N SER A 137 -6.74 7.73 -7.80
CA SER A 137 -7.34 6.78 -8.74
C SER A 137 -8.87 6.85 -8.80
N TYR A 138 -9.54 7.26 -7.72
CA TYR A 138 -11.00 7.43 -7.71
C TYR A 138 -11.46 8.81 -8.19
N LYS A 139 -10.53 9.78 -8.28
CA LYS A 139 -10.84 11.18 -8.62
C LYS A 139 -10.53 11.50 -10.08
N VAL A 140 -9.58 10.80 -10.67
CA VAL A 140 -9.07 11.06 -12.02
C VAL A 140 -9.60 10.01 -12.99
N LYS A 141 -10.33 10.46 -14.02
CA LYS A 141 -10.94 9.59 -15.03
C LYS A 141 -9.90 8.74 -15.77
N ASP A 142 -8.80 9.35 -16.19
CA ASP A 142 -7.72 8.70 -16.95
C ASP A 142 -6.55 8.33 -16.05
N TRP A 143 -6.86 7.82 -14.85
CA TRP A 143 -5.85 7.46 -13.84
C TRP A 143 -4.79 6.51 -14.38
N ALA A 144 -5.15 5.54 -15.24
CA ALA A 144 -4.20 4.60 -15.80
C ALA A 144 -3.07 5.31 -16.57
N THR A 145 -3.43 6.19 -17.51
CA THR A 145 -2.48 6.99 -18.27
C THR A 145 -1.63 7.88 -17.35
N LEU A 146 -2.26 8.57 -16.39
CA LEU A 146 -1.53 9.42 -15.45
C LEU A 146 -0.55 8.60 -14.58
N SER A 147 -0.97 7.43 -14.10
CA SER A 147 -0.15 6.52 -13.30
C SER A 147 1.07 6.03 -14.08
N ASP A 148 0.90 5.71 -15.37
CA ASP A 148 2.00 5.31 -16.24
C ASP A 148 2.99 6.44 -16.45
N THR A 149 2.51 7.65 -16.74
CA THR A 149 3.37 8.83 -16.91
C THR A 149 4.12 9.15 -15.62
N ILE A 150 3.44 9.15 -14.47
CA ILE A 150 4.09 9.33 -13.16
C ILE A 150 5.15 8.25 -12.93
N SER A 151 4.85 6.99 -13.23
CA SER A 151 5.79 5.88 -13.03
C SER A 151 7.05 6.05 -13.89
N GLN A 152 6.90 6.43 -15.16
CA GLN A 152 8.02 6.72 -16.05
C GLN A 152 8.84 7.92 -15.58
N SER A 153 8.18 8.99 -15.11
CA SER A 153 8.85 10.14 -14.51
C SER A 153 9.67 9.75 -13.28
N LEU A 154 9.11 8.95 -12.38
CA LEU A 154 9.83 8.47 -11.19
C LEU A 154 11.01 7.57 -11.56
N GLN A 155 10.88 6.73 -12.59
CA GLN A 155 12.00 5.93 -13.12
C GLN A 155 13.14 6.83 -13.61
N GLN A 156 12.86 7.87 -14.38
CA GLN A 156 13.89 8.81 -14.83
C GLN A 156 14.58 9.51 -13.66
N ILE A 157 13.82 9.89 -12.64
CA ILE A 157 14.33 10.60 -11.47
C ILE A 157 15.16 9.67 -10.57
N PHE A 158 14.76 8.43 -10.36
CA PHE A 158 15.35 7.55 -9.34
C PHE A 158 16.23 6.42 -9.89
N ASN A 159 16.26 6.18 -11.21
CA ASN A 159 17.21 5.24 -11.80
C ASN A 159 18.65 5.74 -11.57
N PRO A 160 19.52 4.99 -10.86
CA PRO A 160 20.88 5.40 -10.56
C PRO A 160 21.75 5.70 -11.79
N SER A 161 21.41 5.12 -12.95
CA SER A 161 22.11 5.35 -14.22
C SER A 161 21.67 6.63 -14.93
N ILE A 162 20.54 7.24 -14.51
CA ILE A 162 19.95 8.43 -15.16
C ILE A 162 19.97 9.62 -14.19
N LEU A 163 19.32 9.49 -13.04
CA LEU A 163 19.17 10.54 -12.01
C LEU A 163 18.74 11.90 -12.57
N ALA A 164 17.75 11.90 -13.46
CA ALA A 164 17.25 13.11 -14.11
C ALA A 164 16.78 14.16 -13.10
N SER A 165 16.90 15.44 -13.45
CA SER A 165 16.45 16.54 -12.58
C SER A 165 14.94 16.42 -12.29
N PRO A 166 14.52 16.32 -11.01
CA PRO A 166 13.10 16.25 -10.68
C PRO A 166 12.30 17.43 -11.24
N ALA A 167 12.83 18.66 -11.16
CA ALA A 167 12.15 19.85 -11.66
C ALA A 167 11.84 19.73 -13.16
N LYS A 168 12.83 19.32 -13.96
CA LYS A 168 12.66 19.17 -15.42
C LYS A 168 11.67 18.08 -15.80
N VAL A 169 11.73 16.93 -15.12
CA VAL A 169 10.85 15.80 -15.41
C VAL A 169 9.41 16.13 -15.02
N LEU A 170 9.20 16.80 -13.88
CA LEU A 170 7.87 17.13 -13.38
C LEU A 170 7.21 18.30 -14.14
N GLU A 171 7.97 19.19 -14.76
CA GLU A 171 7.42 20.23 -15.65
C GLU A 171 6.65 19.64 -16.83
N GLY A 172 7.07 18.47 -17.34
CA GLY A 172 6.38 17.76 -18.43
C GLY A 172 5.12 16.99 -18.01
N LEU A 173 4.74 17.01 -16.72
CA LEU A 173 3.52 16.38 -16.21
C LEU A 173 2.33 17.35 -16.11
N LYS A 174 2.55 18.65 -16.33
CA LYS A 174 1.50 19.68 -16.33
C LYS A 174 0.78 19.72 -17.68
#